data_AF-A0A7C1BL66-F1
#
_entry.id   AF-A0A7C1BL66-F1
#
_cell.length_a   1.000
_cell.length_b   1.000
_cell.length_c   1.000
_cell.angle_alpha   90.00
_cell.angle_beta   90.00
_cell.angle_gamma   90.00
#
_symmetry.space_group_name_H-M   'P 1'
#
loop_
_entity.id
_entity.type
_entity.pdbx_description
1 polymer ?
#
loop_
_entity_poly.entity_id
_entity_poly.type
_entity_poly.pdbx_seq_one_letter_code
_entity_poly.pdbx_strand_id
1 'polypeptide(L)'
;MAVDKEELKEKIVEFATKKSKFKSKMYIKDLYKADPDAKPREVKNAANELVREGRLEFFSSGSTTMYGVPGFGKTEAQQFEGEE
;
A
#
# COMPACT_ATOMS: atom_id res chain seq x y z
N MET A 1 14.46 19.00 -1.85
CA MET A 1 13.41 18.04 -2.25
C MET A 1 13.49 16.75 -1.43
N ALA A 2 13.68 16.83 -0.10
CA ALA A 2 13.66 15.66 0.79
C ALA A 2 12.33 15.57 1.56
N VAL A 3 11.67 16.72 1.78
CA VAL A 3 10.44 16.83 2.56
C VAL A 3 9.28 16.05 1.92
N ASP A 4 9.12 16.14 0.59
CA ASP A 4 8.00 15.51 -0.11
C ASP A 4 8.00 13.98 -0.02
N LYS A 5 9.17 13.33 0.04
CA LYS A 5 9.25 11.86 0.06
C LYS A 5 8.93 11.27 1.41
N GLU A 6 9.36 11.90 2.50
CA GLU A 6 9.08 11.44 3.85
C GLU A 6 7.60 11.65 4.20
N GLU A 7 7.05 12.82 3.89
CA GLU A 7 5.60 13.09 4.01
C GLU A 7 4.77 12.10 3.18
N LEU A 8 5.21 11.80 1.95
CA LEU A 8 4.53 10.85 1.10
C LEU A 8 4.51 9.44 1.71
N LYS A 9 5.64 8.98 2.26
CA LYS A 9 5.70 7.70 2.95
C LYS A 9 4.77 7.67 4.15
N GLU A 10 4.76 8.72 4.98
CA GLU A 10 3.85 8.79 6.13
C GLU A 10 2.39 8.75 5.70
N LYS A 11 1.99 9.54 4.70
CA LYS A 11 0.62 9.50 4.16
C LYS A 11 0.24 8.13 3.60
N ILE A 12 1.15 7.47 2.88
CA ILE A 12 0.94 6.11 2.37
C ILE A 12 0.77 5.13 3.53
N VAL A 13 1.63 5.17 4.55
CA VAL A 13 1.54 4.31 5.73
C VAL A 13 0.24 4.58 6.48
N GLU A 14 -0.10 5.83 6.75
CA GLU A 14 -1.30 6.19 7.50
C GLU A 14 -2.57 5.76 6.76
N PHE A 15 -2.62 5.98 5.44
CA PHE A 15 -3.71 5.50 4.61
C PHE A 15 -3.78 3.97 4.57
N ALA A 16 -2.63 3.30 4.43
CA ALA A 16 -2.53 1.85 4.45
C ALA A 16 -2.95 1.28 5.82
N THR A 17 -2.53 1.87 6.95
CA THR A 17 -2.90 1.44 8.30
C THR A 17 -4.38 1.71 8.61
N LYS A 18 -4.94 2.82 8.11
CA LYS A 18 -6.35 3.13 8.30
C LYS A 18 -7.24 2.16 7.54
N LYS A 19 -6.87 1.85 6.30
CA LYS A 19 -7.67 1.00 5.43
C LYS A 19 -7.30 -0.49 5.58
N SER A 20 -6.16 -0.84 6.22
CA SER A 20 -5.85 -2.22 6.65
C SER A 20 -6.83 -2.76 7.69
N LYS A 21 -7.45 -1.89 8.49
CA LYS A 21 -8.57 -2.26 9.37
C LYS A 21 -9.79 -2.82 8.62
N PHE A 22 -9.96 -2.47 7.34
CA PHE A 22 -11.08 -2.88 6.50
C PHE A 22 -10.68 -3.88 5.41
N LYS A 23 -9.51 -3.71 4.80
CA LYS A 23 -8.96 -4.58 3.74
C LYS A 23 -7.48 -4.80 3.96
N SER A 24 -7.08 -6.06 4.12
CA SER A 24 -5.69 -6.45 4.33
C SER A 24 -4.79 -6.16 3.12
N LYS A 25 -5.35 -6.07 1.91
CA LYS A 25 -4.62 -5.77 0.67
C LYS A 25 -5.29 -4.65 -0.11
N MET A 26 -4.50 -3.72 -0.65
CA MET A 26 -4.94 -2.55 -1.42
C MET A 26 -4.21 -2.47 -2.73
N TYR A 27 -4.85 -1.96 -3.78
CA TYR A 27 -4.13 -1.69 -5.02
C TYR A 27 -3.21 -0.49 -4.88
N ILE A 28 -2.07 -0.51 -5.59
CA ILE A 28 -1.21 0.68 -5.72
C ILE A 28 -1.99 1.90 -6.26
N LYS A 29 -3.02 1.64 -7.08
CA LYS A 29 -3.93 2.67 -7.60
C LYS A 29 -4.75 3.35 -6.49
N ASP A 30 -5.05 2.64 -5.40
CA ASP A 30 -5.68 3.24 -4.22
C ASP A 30 -4.68 4.08 -3.42
N LEU A 31 -3.40 3.69 -3.38
CA LEU A 31 -2.35 4.47 -2.71
C LEU A 31 -2.12 5.81 -3.44
N TYR A 32 -2.26 5.86 -4.77
CA TYR A 32 -2.26 7.13 -5.52
C TYR A 32 -3.42 8.05 -5.14
N LYS A 33 -4.53 7.52 -4.58
CA LYS A 33 -5.63 8.36 -4.08
C LYS A 33 -5.36 8.92 -2.69
N ALA A 34 -4.42 8.33 -1.94
CA ALA A 34 -4.01 8.84 -0.63
C ALA A 34 -3.26 10.16 -0.77
N ASP A 35 -2.50 10.32 -1.85
CA ASP A 35 -1.80 11.55 -2.18
C ASP A 35 -1.91 11.84 -3.69
N PRO A 36 -2.90 12.67 -4.10
CA PRO A 36 -3.12 13.00 -5.50
C PRO A 36 -2.10 14.01 -6.04
N ASP A 37 -1.37 14.71 -5.18
CA ASP A 37 -0.32 15.66 -5.53
C ASP A 37 0.99 14.95 -5.90
N ALA A 38 1.23 13.78 -5.32
CA ALA A 38 2.41 12.97 -5.59
C ALA A 38 2.33 12.25 -6.95
N LYS A 39 3.47 12.26 -7.65
CA LYS A 39 3.59 11.50 -8.89
C LYS A 39 3.44 10.00 -8.63
N PRO A 40 2.76 9.24 -9.51
CA PRO A 40 2.56 7.80 -9.32
C PRO A 40 3.89 7.03 -9.25
N ARG A 41 4.94 7.53 -9.92
CA ARG A 41 6.30 6.97 -9.77
C ARG A 41 6.86 7.13 -8.36
N GLU A 42 6.61 8.27 -7.72
CA GLU A 42 7.11 8.55 -6.36
C GLU A 42 6.35 7.74 -5.33
N VAL A 43 5.01 7.65 -5.45
CA VAL A 43 4.18 6.79 -4.59
C VAL A 43 4.63 5.33 -4.70
N LYS A 44 4.88 4.84 -5.93
CA LYS A 44 5.36 3.46 -6.13
C LYS A 44 6.75 3.24 -5.52
N ASN A 45 7.67 4.19 -5.67
CA ASN A 45 8.99 4.09 -5.07
C ASN A 45 8.92 4.13 -3.55
N ALA A 46 8.15 5.06 -2.98
CA ALA A 46 7.92 5.17 -1.54
C ALA A 46 7.29 3.90 -0.97
N ALA A 47 6.26 3.35 -1.62
CA ALA A 47 5.61 2.10 -1.22
C ALA A 47 6.57 0.91 -1.28
N ASN A 48 7.37 0.77 -2.34
CA ASN A 48 8.41 -0.27 -2.42
C ASN A 48 9.50 -0.11 -1.35
N GLU A 49 9.86 1.13 -1.01
CA GLU A 49 10.83 1.41 0.05
C GLU A 49 10.26 1.01 1.42
N LEU A 50 8.99 1.35 1.68
CA LEU A 50 8.27 0.89 2.87
C LEU A 50 8.14 -0.63 2.94
N VAL A 51 8.04 -1.31 1.80
CA VAL A 51 8.08 -2.79 1.76
C VAL A 51 9.46 -3.31 2.13
N ARG A 52 10.53 -2.68 1.63
CA ARG A 52 11.91 -3.02 2.02
C ARG A 52 12.18 -2.75 3.50
N GLU A 53 11.56 -1.72 4.07
CA GLU A 53 11.61 -1.39 5.49
C GLU A 53 10.75 -2.34 6.35
N GLY A 54 9.96 -3.23 5.74
CA GLY A 54 9.05 -4.14 6.46
C GLY A 54 7.82 -3.45 7.06
N ARG A 55 7.53 -2.22 6.64
CA ARG A 55 6.33 -1.46 7.04
C ARG A 55 5.11 -1.74 6.17
N LEU A 56 5.34 -2.27 4.96
CA LEU A 56 4.31 -2.73 4.03
C LEU A 56 4.69 -4.10 3.47
N GLU A 57 3.70 -4.83 2.95
CA GLU A 57 3.89 -6.06 2.20
C GLU A 57 3.47 -5.86 0.75
N PHE A 58 4.31 -6.27 -0.18
CA PHE A 58 4.02 -6.24 -1.61
C PHE A 58 3.35 -7.54 -2.03
N PHE A 59 2.22 -7.43 -2.73
CA PHE A 59 1.50 -8.54 -3.32
C PHE A 59 1.37 -8.33 -4.83
N SER A 60 1.76 -9.34 -5.61
CA SER A 60 1.53 -9.33 -7.05
C SER A 60 0.25 -10.10 -7.35
N SER A 61 -0.76 -9.44 -7.92
CA SER A 61 -2.00 -10.07 -8.38
C SER A 61 -2.08 -9.93 -9.90
N GLY A 62 -1.42 -10.86 -10.60
CA GLY A 62 -1.39 -10.95 -12.06
C GLY A 62 -1.04 -9.63 -12.75
N SER A 63 -2.05 -8.92 -13.25
CA SER A 63 -1.93 -7.67 -14.01
C SER A 63 -1.80 -6.40 -13.14
N THR A 64 -1.91 -6.52 -11.81
CA THR A 64 -1.91 -5.37 -10.90
C THR A 64 -1.08 -5.61 -9.64
N THR A 65 -0.60 -4.51 -9.07
CA THR A 65 0.24 -4.50 -7.88
C THR A 65 -0.58 -4.11 -6.67
N MET A 66 -0.46 -4.88 -5.59
CA MET A 66 -1.13 -4.66 -4.33
C MET A 66 -0.13 -4.48 -3.18
N TYR A 67 -0.55 -3.75 -2.16
CA TYR A 67 0.20 -3.48 -0.94
C TYR A 67 -0.69 -3.77 0.27
N GLY A 68 -0.13 -4.36 1.32
CA GLY A 68 -0.79 -4.60 2.59
C GLY A 68 0.03 -4.09 3.75
N VAL A 69 -0.58 -3.95 4.93
CA VAL A 69 0.16 -3.63 6.17
C VAL A 69 0.45 -4.95 6.91
N PRO A 70 1.73 -5.28 7.17
CA PRO A 70 2.10 -6.48 7.89
C PRO A 70 1.50 -6.47 9.29
N GLY A 71 0.96 -7.61 9.71
CA GLY A 71 0.32 -7.78 11.02
C GLY A 71 -1.14 -7.33 11.11
N PHE A 72 -1.68 -6.61 10.12
CA PHE A 72 -3.13 -6.36 9.98
C PHE A 72 -3.82 -7.40 9.10
N GLY A 73 -3.05 -8.19 8.35
CA GLY A 73 -3.57 -9.36 7.65
C GLY A 73 -4.08 -10.38 8.66
N LYS A 74 -5.41 -10.42 8.86
CA LYS A 74 -6.05 -11.68 9.24
C LYS A 74 -5.57 -12.72 8.23
N THR A 75 -5.12 -13.86 8.76
CA THR A 75 -4.60 -15.04 8.05
C THR A 75 -5.14 -15.15 6.63
N GLU A 76 -4.21 -15.33 5.70
CA GLU A 76 -4.27 -15.35 4.23
C GLU A 76 -5.46 -16.06 3.54
N ALA A 77 -6.39 -16.66 4.29
CA ALA A 77 -7.47 -17.52 3.82
C ALA A 77 -8.82 -16.84 3.50
N GLN A 78 -9.08 -15.56 3.87
CA GLN A 78 -10.47 -15.04 3.83
C GLN A 78 -10.74 -13.87 2.86
N GLN A 79 -9.79 -13.37 2.06
CA GLN A 79 -10.02 -12.12 1.28
C GLN A 79 -9.75 -12.20 -0.22
N PHE A 80 -9.45 -13.38 -0.77
CA PHE A 80 -9.28 -13.60 -2.22
C PHE A 80 -10.33 -14.55 -2.82
N GLU A 81 -11.44 -14.81 -2.13
CA GLU A 81 -12.66 -15.38 -2.73
C GLU A 81 -13.66 -14.24 -2.90
N GLY A 82 -13.69 -13.66 -4.10
CA GLY A 82 -14.54 -12.53 -4.43
C GLY A 82 -14.29 -12.03 -5.85
N GLU A 83 -14.34 -12.96 -6.81
CA GLU A 83 -14.31 -12.92 -8.29
C GLU A 83 -13.48 -14.16 -8.66
N GLU A 84 -14.03 -15.29 -9.07
CA GLU A 84 -15.29 -15.67 -9.72
C GLU A 84 -15.70 -17.08 -9.27
#